data_AF-A0A819T6N7-F1
#
_entry.id   AF-A0A819T6N7-F1
#
_cell.length_a   1.000
_cell.length_b   1.000
_cell.length_c   1.000
_cell.angle_alpha   90.00
_cell.angle_beta   90.00
_cell.angle_gamma   90.00
#
_symmetry.space_group_name_H-M   'P 1'
#
loop_
_entity.id
_entity.type
_entity.pdbx_description
1 polymer ?
#
loop_
_entity_poly.entity_id
_entity_poly.type
_entity_poly.pdbx_seq_one_letter_code
_entity_poly.pdbx_strand_id
1 'polypeptide(L)'
;MIHQLWNILYMLGLLIITYSTILVTVTVGFIGQFFYWLFLDPCGFLNRNANRKLTPANNKKDNEYYSLIIGSGFSGLGMAIKLKELGTDNFIVIERHGHVGGTWYANTYPGCACDVPSNLYSFSFEPNPNWSHYFGRQSEIGQYLEHCTDKYDIRRHIQFDTTVTKLEWIEDRHVWR
;
A
#
# COMPACT_ATOMS: atom_id res chain seq x y z
N MET A 1 -10.60 -54.47 -6.53
CA MET A 1 -9.71 -53.66 -7.38
C MET A 1 -10.41 -52.42 -7.97
N ILE A 2 -11.56 -52.56 -8.65
CA ILE A 2 -12.29 -51.43 -9.26
C ILE A 2 -12.80 -50.40 -8.24
N HIS A 3 -13.35 -50.83 -7.10
CA HIS A 3 -13.82 -49.90 -6.04
C HIS A 3 -12.70 -49.05 -5.40
N GLN A 4 -11.47 -49.58 -5.30
CA GLN A 4 -10.35 -48.80 -4.76
C GLN A 4 -9.89 -47.72 -5.74
N LEU A 5 -9.90 -48.01 -7.04
CA LEU A 5 -9.59 -47.02 -8.08
C LEU A 5 -10.61 -45.88 -8.10
N TRP A 6 -11.90 -46.19 -7.93
CA TRP A 6 -12.95 -45.17 -7.82
C TRP A 6 -12.78 -44.26 -6.60
N ASN A 7 -12.43 -44.82 -5.44
CA ASN A 7 -12.18 -44.00 -4.23
C ASN A 7 -10.96 -43.09 -4.40
N ILE A 8 -9.89 -43.55 -5.05
CA ILE A 8 -8.70 -42.73 -5.30
C ILE A 8 -9.02 -41.60 -6.28
N LEU A 9 -9.75 -41.88 -7.37
CA LEU A 9 -10.18 -40.84 -8.32
C LEU A 9 -11.11 -39.80 -7.66
N TYR A 10 -12.01 -40.24 -6.78
CA TYR A 10 -12.89 -39.36 -6.03
C TYR A 10 -12.12 -38.44 -5.06
N MET A 11 -11.15 -39.00 -4.32
CA MET A 11 -10.32 -38.22 -3.39
C MET A 11 -9.41 -37.24 -4.12
N LEU A 12 -8.86 -37.60 -5.28
CA LEU A 12 -8.09 -36.68 -6.14
C LEU A 12 -8.98 -35.55 -6.68
N GLY A 13 -10.22 -35.85 -7.09
CA GLY A 13 -11.19 -34.85 -7.51
C GLY A 13 -11.51 -33.84 -6.41
N LEU A 14 -11.75 -34.31 -5.19
CA LEU A 14 -11.99 -33.44 -4.04
C LEU A 14 -10.78 -32.56 -3.71
N LEU A 15 -9.56 -33.10 -3.80
CA LEU A 15 -8.31 -32.36 -3.57
C LEU A 15 -8.09 -31.26 -4.61
N ILE A 16 -8.42 -31.51 -5.87
CA ILE A 16 -8.33 -30.51 -6.94
C ILE A 16 -9.35 -29.39 -6.71
N ILE A 17 -10.58 -29.73 -6.31
CA ILE A 17 -11.64 -28.75 -6.02
C ILE A 17 -11.28 -27.88 -4.81
N THR A 18 -10.78 -28.46 -3.71
CA THR A 18 -10.36 -27.69 -2.54
C THR A 18 -9.15 -26.81 -2.83
N TYR A 19 -8.16 -27.31 -3.58
CA TYR A 19 -6.99 -26.51 -3.95
C TYR A 19 -7.35 -25.33 -4.88
N SER A 20 -8.19 -25.57 -5.88
CA SER A 20 -8.65 -24.53 -6.80
C SER A 20 -9.51 -23.46 -6.12
N THR A 21 -10.41 -23.85 -5.22
CA THR A 21 -11.20 -22.90 -4.43
C THR A 21 -10.33 -22.04 -3.51
N ILE A 22 -9.37 -22.63 -2.80
CA ILE A 22 -8.40 -21.88 -1.98
C ILE A 22 -7.58 -20.92 -2.83
N LEU A 23 -7.08 -21.38 -3.99
CA LEU A 23 -6.30 -20.54 -4.90
C LEU A 23 -7.11 -19.34 -5.39
N VAL A 24 -8.37 -19.53 -5.80
CA VAL A 24 -9.25 -18.45 -6.24
C VAL A 24 -9.53 -17.47 -5.09
N THR A 25 -9.82 -17.96 -3.88
CA THR A 25 -10.08 -17.09 -2.72
C THR A 25 -8.84 -16.29 -2.31
N VAL A 26 -7.64 -16.88 -2.33
CA VAL A 26 -6.40 -16.16 -1.99
C VAL A 26 -6.07 -15.13 -3.06
N THR A 27 -6.24 -15.47 -4.34
CA THR A 27 -5.87 -14.56 -5.43
C THR A 27 -6.84 -13.38 -5.55
N VAL A 28 -8.14 -13.64 -5.44
CA VAL A 28 -9.17 -12.58 -5.57
C VAL A 28 -9.35 -11.82 -4.26
N GLY A 29 -9.22 -12.50 -3.11
CA GLY A 29 -9.38 -11.89 -1.79
C GLY A 29 -8.26 -10.92 -1.43
N PHE A 30 -6.99 -11.28 -1.62
CA PHE A 30 -5.88 -10.39 -1.24
C PHE A 30 -5.74 -9.17 -2.15
N ILE A 31 -5.98 -9.35 -3.45
CA ILE A 31 -5.95 -8.24 -4.41
C ILE A 31 -7.20 -7.38 -4.21
N GLY A 32 -8.39 -7.98 -4.12
CA GLY A 32 -9.64 -7.26 -3.93
C GLY A 32 -9.67 -6.42 -2.65
N GLN A 33 -9.24 -6.95 -1.51
CA GLN A 33 -9.30 -6.23 -0.24
C GLN A 33 -8.39 -4.99 -0.23
N PHE A 34 -7.20 -5.09 -0.81
CA PHE A 34 -6.24 -4.00 -0.91
C PHE A 34 -6.73 -2.90 -1.85
N PHE A 35 -7.27 -3.27 -3.02
CA PHE A 35 -7.82 -2.32 -3.99
C PHE A 35 -9.13 -1.68 -3.51
N TYR A 36 -10.00 -2.42 -2.81
CA TYR A 36 -11.25 -1.90 -2.24
C TYR A 36 -10.98 -0.83 -1.17
N TRP A 37 -10.00 -1.08 -0.29
CA TRP A 37 -9.59 -0.12 0.75
C TRP A 37 -8.92 1.14 0.16
N LEU A 38 -8.15 1.00 -0.92
CA LEU A 38 -7.41 2.13 -1.53
C LEU A 38 -8.30 3.02 -2.43
N PHE A 39 -9.26 2.44 -3.16
CA PHE A 39 -10.04 3.15 -4.19
C PHE A 39 -11.52 3.38 -3.86
N LEU A 40 -12.16 2.53 -3.04
CA LEU A 40 -13.62 2.55 -2.83
C LEU A 40 -14.06 2.99 -1.42
N ASP A 41 -13.13 3.43 -0.57
CA ASP A 41 -13.45 4.06 0.71
C ASP A 41 -13.99 5.51 0.67
N PRO A 42 -14.38 6.17 -0.47
CA PRO A 42 -15.12 7.44 -0.40
C PRO A 42 -16.51 7.33 0.23
N CYS A 43 -17.11 6.13 0.32
CA CYS A 43 -18.49 5.96 0.79
C CYS A 43 -18.64 5.82 2.32
N GLY A 44 -17.55 5.86 3.09
CA GLY A 44 -17.62 5.88 4.56
C GLY A 44 -18.22 4.62 5.21
N PHE A 45 -18.27 3.49 4.49
CA PHE A 45 -18.90 2.26 4.98
C PHE A 45 -18.12 1.60 6.13
N LEU A 46 -16.81 1.87 6.26
CA LEU A 46 -15.98 1.43 7.39
C LEU A 46 -15.91 2.45 8.55
N ASN A 47 -16.68 3.53 8.50
CA ASN A 47 -16.76 4.54 9.56
C ASN A 47 -17.60 4.05 10.78
N ARG A 48 -17.27 2.88 11.33
CA ARG A 48 -17.78 2.45 12.64
C ARG A 48 -16.71 2.49 13.74
N ASN A 49 -15.42 2.53 13.36
CA ASN A 49 -14.29 2.58 14.31
C ASN A 49 -13.20 3.63 13.99
N ALA A 50 -13.36 4.46 12.95
CA ALA A 50 -12.35 5.43 12.50
C ALA A 50 -12.04 6.54 13.54
N ASN A 51 -12.87 6.69 14.58
CA ASN A 51 -12.66 7.67 15.66
C ASN A 51 -11.92 7.11 16.88
N ARG A 52 -11.42 5.87 16.84
CA ARG A 52 -10.48 5.42 17.87
C ARG A 52 -9.13 6.09 17.57
N LYS A 53 -8.94 7.30 18.11
CA LYS A 53 -7.59 7.85 18.29
C LYS A 53 -6.76 6.76 18.94
N LEU A 54 -5.78 6.23 18.21
CA LEU A 54 -4.76 5.40 18.83
C LEU A 54 -4.10 6.31 19.85
N THR A 55 -4.31 6.04 21.13
CA THR A 55 -3.56 6.73 22.18
C THR A 55 -2.09 6.45 21.86
N PRO A 56 -1.28 7.47 21.53
CA PRO A 56 0.13 7.23 21.30
C PRO A 56 0.66 6.66 22.61
N ALA A 57 1.17 5.43 22.59
CA ALA A 57 1.95 4.93 23.69
C ALA A 57 3.10 5.94 23.83
N ASN A 58 3.11 6.70 24.93
CA ASN A 58 4.00 7.83 25.11
C ASN A 58 5.35 7.35 25.62
N ASN A 59 6.00 6.51 24.81
CA ASN A 59 7.28 5.89 25.12
C ASN A 59 8.13 5.86 23.85
N LYS A 60 8.46 7.05 23.35
CA LYS A 60 9.38 7.20 22.22
C LYS A 60 10.76 6.76 22.71
N LYS A 61 11.12 5.50 22.47
CA LYS A 61 12.53 5.10 22.52
C LYS A 61 13.18 5.64 21.26
N ASP A 62 14.34 6.27 21.41
CA ASP A 62 14.95 7.13 20.38
C ASP A 62 15.23 6.45 19.03
N ASN A 63 15.13 5.11 18.94
CA ASN A 63 15.36 4.31 17.72
C ASN A 63 14.24 3.29 17.39
N GLU A 64 13.05 3.39 17.99
CA GLU A 64 11.95 2.46 17.71
C GLU A 64 10.72 3.16 17.08
N TYR A 65 10.36 2.74 15.88
CA TYR A 65 9.15 3.18 15.18
C TYR A 65 8.01 2.17 15.40
N TYR A 66 6.78 2.65 15.49
CA TYR A 66 5.61 1.78 15.56
C TYR A 66 5.25 1.19 14.20
N SER A 67 5.55 1.93 13.13
CA SER A 67 5.32 1.50 11.77
C SER A 67 6.53 1.80 10.89
N LEU A 68 6.92 0.80 10.09
CA LEU A 68 7.87 0.93 9.01
C LEU A 68 7.11 0.81 7.69
N ILE A 69 7.25 1.81 6.82
CA ILE A 69 6.70 1.81 5.46
C ILE A 69 7.87 1.72 4.49
N ILE A 70 7.78 0.84 3.49
CA ILE A 70 8.82 0.65 2.49
C ILE A 70 8.30 1.14 1.14
N GLY A 71 8.95 2.17 0.61
CA GLY A 71 8.60 2.86 -0.63
C GLY A 71 7.73 4.09 -0.40
N SER A 72 7.94 5.10 -1.24
CA SER A 72 7.27 6.40 -1.24
C SER A 72 6.48 6.65 -2.54
N GLY A 73 5.90 5.57 -3.10
CA GLY A 73 4.87 5.68 -4.14
C GLY A 73 3.49 6.00 -3.56
N PHE A 74 2.44 5.87 -4.37
CA PHE A 74 1.05 6.09 -3.95
C PHE A 74 0.67 5.32 -2.67
N SER A 75 1.02 4.04 -2.57
CA SER A 75 0.67 3.22 -1.41
C SER A 75 1.37 3.68 -0.12
N GLY A 76 2.68 3.93 -0.18
CA GLY A 76 3.46 4.36 0.97
C GLY A 76 3.08 5.75 1.46
N LEU A 77 2.89 6.70 0.54
CA LEU A 77 2.43 8.04 0.86
C LEU A 77 1.00 8.03 1.40
N GLY A 78 0.09 7.26 0.78
CA GLY A 78 -1.28 7.09 1.27
C GLY A 78 -1.32 6.53 2.70
N MET A 79 -0.52 5.50 3.00
CA MET A 79 -0.39 4.95 4.35
C MET A 79 0.14 5.99 5.34
N ALA A 80 1.23 6.69 4.99
CA ALA A 80 1.82 7.71 5.85
C ALA A 80 0.85 8.86 6.17
N ILE A 81 0.11 9.34 5.16
CA ILE A 81 -0.93 10.36 5.33
C ILE A 81 -2.03 9.87 6.28
N LYS A 82 -2.52 8.64 6.10
CA LYS A 82 -3.56 8.08 6.97
C LYS A 82 -3.08 7.84 8.40
N LEU A 83 -1.84 7.40 8.62
CA LEU A 83 -1.27 7.31 9.96
C LEU A 83 -1.24 8.69 10.65
N LYS A 84 -0.85 9.73 9.91
CA LYS A 84 -0.82 11.10 10.42
C LYS A 84 -2.22 11.64 10.73
N GLU A 85 -3.21 11.38 9.86
CA GLU A 85 -4.62 11.71 10.13
C GLU A 85 -5.17 11.01 11.37
N LEU A 86 -4.71 9.78 11.66
CA LEU A 86 -5.04 9.03 12.88
C LEU A 86 -4.29 9.54 14.13
N GLY A 87 -3.44 10.57 14.00
CA GLY A 87 -2.64 11.14 15.08
C GLY A 87 -1.42 10.31 15.47
N THR A 88 -0.95 9.44 14.58
CA THR A 88 0.25 8.62 14.79
C THR A 88 1.41 9.16 13.96
N ASP A 89 2.38 9.81 14.64
CA ASP A 89 3.59 10.34 14.00
C ASP A 89 4.83 9.45 14.21
N ASN A 90 4.72 8.35 14.96
CA ASN A 90 5.84 7.43 15.22
C ASN A 90 5.98 6.38 14.10
N PHE A 91 6.30 6.84 12.90
CA PHE A 91 6.58 5.98 11.76
C PHE A 91 7.73 6.54 10.93
N ILE A 92 8.34 5.65 10.14
CA ILE A 92 9.36 5.98 9.15
C ILE A 92 8.99 5.38 7.80
N VAL A 93 9.28 6.11 6.73
CA VAL A 93 9.21 5.64 5.35
C VAL A 93 10.62 5.47 4.83
N ILE A 94 10.97 4.28 4.36
CA ILE A 94 12.27 4.01 3.74
C ILE A 94 12.08 3.99 2.22
N GLU A 95 12.79 4.86 1.52
CA GLU A 95 12.75 4.97 0.07
C GLU A 95 14.15 4.71 -0.52
N ARG A 96 14.19 3.86 -1.55
CA ARG A 96 15.45 3.49 -2.22
C ARG A 96 15.99 4.59 -3.13
N HIS A 97 15.11 5.45 -3.62
CA HIS A 97 15.42 6.57 -4.49
C HIS A 97 15.69 7.85 -3.70
N GLY A 98 16.28 8.86 -4.35
CA GLY A 98 16.53 10.18 -3.76
C GLY A 98 15.30 11.11 -3.72
N HIS A 99 14.13 10.62 -4.14
CA HIS A 99 12.92 11.42 -4.28
C HIS A 99 11.66 10.55 -4.19
N VAL A 100 10.49 11.16 -3.94
CA VAL A 100 9.23 10.41 -3.93
C VAL A 100 8.72 10.16 -5.34
N GLY A 101 7.74 9.26 -5.45
CA GLY A 101 7.06 8.96 -6.73
C GLY A 101 6.98 7.48 -7.05
N GLY A 102 7.82 6.65 -6.42
CA GLY A 102 7.84 5.20 -6.64
C GLY A 102 8.02 4.87 -8.13
N THR A 103 7.05 4.18 -8.72
CA THR A 103 7.05 3.85 -10.16
C THR A 103 7.15 5.08 -11.05
N TRP A 104 6.55 6.20 -10.64
CA TRP A 104 6.58 7.46 -11.38
C TRP A 104 7.91 8.18 -11.24
N TYR A 105 8.74 7.85 -10.24
CA TYR A 105 10.12 8.32 -10.19
C TYR A 105 11.05 7.39 -11.00
N ALA A 106 10.89 6.08 -10.85
CA ALA A 106 11.79 5.09 -11.43
C ALA A 106 11.71 4.99 -12.97
N ASN A 107 10.57 5.33 -13.57
CA ASN A 107 10.36 5.21 -15.02
C ASN A 107 10.41 6.59 -15.69
N THR A 108 11.33 6.78 -16.64
CA THR A 108 11.53 8.05 -17.35
C THR A 108 11.62 7.89 -18.87
N TYR A 109 11.11 6.77 -19.40
CA TYR A 109 11.10 6.54 -20.85
C TYR A 109 10.15 7.52 -21.58
N PRO A 110 10.47 7.92 -22.83
CA PRO A 110 9.63 8.84 -23.59
C PRO A 110 8.21 8.31 -23.74
N GLY A 111 7.22 9.16 -23.43
CA GLY A 111 5.80 8.79 -23.51
C GLY A 111 5.25 8.06 -22.28
N CYS A 112 6.01 7.95 -21.19
CA CYS A 112 5.52 7.38 -19.94
C CYS A 112 4.29 8.16 -19.41
N ALA A 113 3.15 7.47 -19.34
CA ALA A 113 1.86 8.01 -18.93
C ALA A 113 1.01 6.92 -18.26
N CYS A 114 -0.06 7.33 -17.59
CA CYS A 114 -1.04 6.42 -17.01
C CYS A 114 -2.14 6.06 -18.01
N ASP A 115 -2.54 4.79 -18.04
CA ASP A 115 -3.66 4.31 -18.86
C ASP A 115 -5.04 4.58 -18.21
N VAL A 116 -5.06 5.10 -16.99
CA VAL A 116 -6.27 5.50 -16.25
C VAL A 116 -6.54 6.98 -16.51
N PRO A 117 -7.80 7.40 -16.77
CA PRO A 117 -8.15 8.82 -16.84
C PRO A 117 -7.65 9.58 -15.61
N SER A 118 -6.98 10.72 -15.82
CA SER A 118 -6.26 11.44 -14.76
C SER A 118 -7.14 11.82 -13.58
N ASN A 119 -8.41 12.16 -13.84
CA ASN A 119 -9.39 12.49 -12.81
C ASN A 119 -9.71 11.32 -11.86
N LEU A 120 -9.40 10.08 -12.26
CA LEU A 120 -9.54 8.87 -11.44
C LEU A 120 -8.20 8.42 -10.83
N TYR A 121 -7.10 9.06 -11.18
CA TYR A 121 -5.74 8.68 -10.79
C TYR A 121 -5.13 9.68 -9.78
N SER A 122 -5.90 9.97 -8.74
CA SER A 122 -5.51 10.78 -7.58
C SER A 122 -6.02 10.12 -6.30
N PHE A 123 -5.45 10.47 -5.15
CA PHE A 123 -6.03 10.07 -3.87
C PHE A 123 -7.47 10.57 -3.75
N SER A 124 -8.36 9.72 -3.26
CA SER A 124 -9.78 10.06 -3.08
C SER A 124 -10.01 11.25 -2.16
N PHE A 125 -9.11 11.45 -1.18
CA PHE A 125 -9.14 12.57 -0.24
C PHE A 125 -8.39 13.82 -0.75
N GLU A 126 -7.65 13.71 -1.86
CA GLU A 126 -6.91 14.82 -2.46
C GLU A 126 -7.01 14.76 -4.00
N PRO A 127 -8.21 15.01 -4.57
CA PRO A 127 -8.39 15.04 -6.01
C PRO A 127 -7.61 16.22 -6.62
N ASN A 128 -7.00 15.99 -7.79
CA ASN A 128 -6.29 17.05 -8.52
C ASN A 128 -7.16 17.57 -9.68
N PRO A 129 -7.69 18.81 -9.63
CA PRO A 129 -8.48 19.39 -10.72
C PRO A 129 -7.61 19.93 -11.87
N ASN A 130 -6.29 20.03 -11.68
CA ASN A 130 -5.39 20.74 -12.57
C ASN A 130 -4.64 19.82 -13.54
N TRP A 131 -5.15 18.61 -13.79
CA TRP A 131 -4.57 17.72 -14.81
C TRP A 131 -4.64 18.39 -16.19
N SER A 132 -3.48 18.54 -16.81
CA SER A 132 -3.28 19.08 -18.15
C SER A 132 -3.63 18.10 -19.26
N HIS A 133 -3.62 16.79 -18.96
CA HIS A 133 -3.90 15.73 -19.92
C HIS A 133 -5.00 14.80 -19.40
N TYR A 134 -5.79 14.25 -20.32
CA TYR A 134 -6.79 13.22 -20.00
C TYR A 134 -6.13 11.95 -19.45
N PHE A 135 -4.94 11.62 -19.92
CA PHE A 135 -4.07 10.57 -19.40
C PHE A 135 -2.80 11.21 -18.82
N GLY A 136 -2.65 11.14 -17.50
CA GLY A 136 -1.61 11.86 -16.77
C GLY A 136 -0.22 11.40 -17.19
N ARG A 137 0.66 12.35 -17.50
CA ARG A 137 2.05 12.03 -17.84
C ARG A 137 2.86 11.76 -16.58
N GLN A 138 3.94 10.99 -16.71
CA GLN A 138 4.81 10.64 -15.58
C GLN A 138 5.25 11.86 -14.76
N SER A 139 5.69 12.94 -15.41
CA SER A 139 6.16 14.14 -14.72
C SER A 139 5.05 14.82 -13.93
N GLU A 140 3.83 14.79 -14.44
CA GLU A 140 2.66 15.42 -13.83
C GLU A 140 2.19 14.62 -12.61
N ILE A 141 2.19 13.29 -12.72
CA ILE A 141 1.87 12.40 -11.60
C ILE A 141 2.95 12.49 -10.52
N GLY A 142 4.22 12.58 -10.91
CA GLY A 142 5.33 12.84 -9.98
C GLY A 142 5.10 14.14 -9.21
N GLN A 143 4.81 15.24 -9.91
CA GLN A 143 4.51 16.54 -9.27
C GLN A 143 3.31 16.48 -8.31
N TYR A 144 2.27 15.71 -8.66
CA TYR A 144 1.14 15.48 -7.76
C TYR A 144 1.56 14.76 -6.48
N LEU A 145 2.40 13.72 -6.57
CA LEU A 145 2.90 13.00 -5.39
C LEU A 145 3.84 13.87 -4.54
N GLU A 146 4.66 14.73 -5.14
CA GLU A 146 5.43 15.74 -4.41
C GLU A 146 4.54 16.70 -3.66
N HIS A 147 3.52 17.24 -4.33
CA HIS A 147 2.56 18.14 -3.71
C HIS A 147 1.91 17.51 -2.48
N CYS A 148 1.43 16.27 -2.59
CA CYS A 148 0.86 15.53 -1.46
C CYS A 148 1.88 15.32 -0.34
N THR A 149 3.11 14.97 -0.67
CA THR A 149 4.18 14.74 0.31
C THR A 149 4.46 15.99 1.14
N ASP A 150 4.49 17.16 0.50
CA ASP A 150 4.74 18.44 1.17
C ASP A 150 3.51 18.96 1.91
N LYS A 151 2.32 18.90 1.29
CA LYS A 151 1.05 19.36 1.88
C LYS A 151 0.73 18.66 3.20
N TYR A 152 0.93 17.35 3.23
CA TYR A 152 0.71 16.54 4.44
C TYR A 152 1.97 16.42 5.30
N ASP A 153 3.06 17.13 4.95
CA ASP A 153 4.30 17.22 5.71
C ASP A 153 4.83 15.82 6.08
N ILE A 154 4.87 14.96 5.06
CA ILE A 154 5.33 13.57 5.13
C ILE A 154 6.83 13.48 4.85
N ARG A 155 7.40 14.42 4.09
CA ARG A 155 8.82 14.41 3.68
C ARG A 155 9.78 14.16 4.84
N ARG A 156 9.54 14.75 6.00
CA ARG A 156 10.38 14.60 7.22
C ARG A 156 10.39 13.18 7.81
N HIS A 157 9.42 12.35 7.45
CA HIS A 157 9.32 10.95 7.85
C HIS A 157 9.98 10.00 6.84
N ILE A 158 10.46 10.53 5.70
CA ILE A 158 11.06 9.73 4.64
C ILE A 158 12.57 9.76 4.77
N GLN A 159 13.18 8.59 4.82
CA GLN A 159 14.61 8.39 4.64
C GLN A 159 14.85 7.92 3.20
N PHE A 160 15.38 8.82 2.39
CA PHE A 160 15.74 8.58 0.99
C PHE A 160 17.06 7.80 0.86
N ASP A 161 17.36 7.40 -0.38
CA ASP A 161 18.61 6.71 -0.76
C ASP A 161 18.93 5.48 0.10
N THR A 162 17.89 4.82 0.62
CA THR A 162 18.01 3.72 1.58
C THR A 162 17.23 2.51 1.07
N THR A 163 17.93 1.42 0.79
CA THR A 163 17.31 0.16 0.35
C THR A 163 17.24 -0.81 1.51
N VAL A 164 16.03 -1.26 1.86
CA VAL A 164 15.84 -2.37 2.79
C VAL A 164 16.26 -3.67 2.11
N THR A 165 17.27 -4.34 2.64
CA THR A 165 17.80 -5.60 2.08
C THR A 165 17.27 -6.84 2.79
N LYS A 166 16.80 -6.70 4.03
CA LYS A 166 16.34 -7.79 4.87
C LYS A 166 15.41 -7.25 5.96
N LEU A 167 14.46 -8.09 6.38
CA LEU A 167 13.65 -7.90 7.58
C LEU A 167 13.63 -9.22 8.35
N GLU A 168 13.82 -9.16 9.65
CA GLU A 168 13.75 -10.29 10.56
C GLU A 168 12.72 -10.05 11.65
N TRP A 169 11.83 -11.01 11.85
CA TRP A 169 10.89 -10.97 12.97
C TRP A 169 11.59 -11.46 14.24
N ILE A 170 11.48 -10.68 15.32
CA ILE A 170 12.01 -11.03 16.63
C ILE A 170 10.86 -11.47 17.52
N GLU A 171 10.74 -12.78 17.70
CA GLU A 171 9.62 -13.40 18.43
C GLU A 171 9.46 -12.84 19.85
N ASP A 172 10.51 -12.83 20.65
CA ASP A 172 10.43 -12.42 22.08
C ASP A 172 9.91 -10.99 22.29
N ARG A 173 10.07 -10.13 21.28
CA ARG A 173 9.70 -8.71 21.35
C ARG A 173 8.47 -8.37 20.52
N HIS A 174 8.01 -9.29 19.68
CA HIS A 174 6.98 -9.07 18.66
C HIS A 174 7.25 -7.81 17.79
N VAL A 175 8.48 -7.66 17.31
CA VAL A 175 8.87 -6.54 16.43
C VAL A 175 9.67 -7.01 15.22
N TRP A 176 9.58 -6.24 14.14
CA TRP A 176 10.46 -6.37 12.97
C TRP A 176 11.78 -5.63 13.20
N ARG A 177 12.88 -6.18 12.69
CA ARG A 177 14.21 -5.57 12.64
C ARG A 177 14.79 -5.63 11.23
#